data_AF-A0A4D7K0Y1-F1
#
_entry.id   AF-A0A4D7K0Y1-F1
#
_cell.length_a   1.000
_cell.length_b   1.000
_cell.length_c   1.000
_cell.angle_alpha   90.00
_cell.angle_beta   90.00
_cell.angle_gamma   90.00
#
_symmetry.space_group_name_H-M   'P 1'
#
loop_
_entity.id
_entity.type
_entity.pdbx_description
1 polymer ?
#
loop_
_entity_poly.entity_id
_entity_poly.type
_entity_poly.pdbx_seq_one_letter_code
_entity_poly.pdbx_strand_id
1 'polypeptide(L)' 'MENNKKELILKVTVEEGNMIFKGLGKLPFEEVYELIGKLNEQANHQLADNSNINNSSFDHLNNN' A
#
# COMPACT_ATOMS: atom_id res chain seq x y z
N MET A 1 -17.77 -5.68 -24.10
CA MET A 1 -16.50 -6.40 -23.90
C MET A 1 -16.09 -6.12 -22.46
N GLU A 2 -16.16 -7.12 -21.60
CA GLU A 2 -15.91 -6.97 -20.17
C GLU A 2 -14.39 -6.89 -19.96
N ASN A 3 -13.88 -5.67 -19.71
CA ASN A 3 -12.49 -5.46 -19.39
C ASN A 3 -12.22 -6.13 -18.03
N ASN A 4 -11.58 -7.29 -18.06
CA ASN A 4 -11.21 -8.07 -16.88
C ASN A 4 -10.19 -7.25 -16.05
N LYS A 5 -10.68 -6.37 -15.17
CA LYS A 5 -9.86 -5.60 -14.21
C LYS A 5 -9.28 -6.58 -13.20
N LYS A 6 -8.17 -7.21 -13.56
CA LYS A 6 -7.37 -8.02 -12.64
C LYS A 6 -6.51 -7.07 -11.81
N GLU A 7 -6.69 -7.12 -10.49
CA GLU A 7 -5.82 -6.42 -9.55
C GLU A 7 -4.53 -7.22 -9.35
N LEU A 8 -3.39 -6.52 -9.31
CA LEU A 8 -2.08 -7.12 -9.09
C LEU A 8 -1.48 -6.52 -7.82
N ILE A 9 -1.08 -7.38 -6.89
CA ILE A 9 -0.35 -6.98 -5.69
C ILE A 9 1.15 -6.99 -6.00
N LEU A 10 1.78 -5.82 -5.94
CA LEU A 10 3.23 -5.67 -6.05
C LEU A 10 3.83 -5.58 -4.64
N LYS A 11 4.70 -6.55 -4.30
CA LYS A 11 5.52 -6.49 -3.09
C LYS A 11 6.89 -5.93 -3.47
N VAL A 12 7.17 -4.73 -3.01
CA VAL A 12 8.43 -4.01 -3.24
C VAL A 12 8.87 -3.38 -1.93
N THR A 13 10.17 -3.11 -1.80
CA THR A 13 10.70 -2.30 -0.72
C THR A 13 10.27 -0.84 -0.86
N VAL A 14 10.37 -0.06 0.21
CA VAL A 14 10.10 1.38 0.18
C VAL A 14 11.00 2.10 -0.83
N GLU A 15 12.26 1.66 -0.96
CA GLU A 15 13.21 2.24 -1.91
C GLU A 15 12.79 1.98 -3.36
N GLU A 16 12.44 0.74 -3.69
CA GLU A 16 11.90 0.37 -5.01
C GLU A 16 10.58 1.08 -5.32
N GLY A 17 9.69 1.22 -4.33
CA GLY A 17 8.46 2.00 -4.44
C GLY A 17 8.74 3.46 -4.82
N ASN A 18 9.68 4.11 -4.12
CA ASN A 18 10.11 5.46 -4.45
C ASN A 18 10.72 5.57 -5.86
N MET A 19 11.45 4.55 -6.32
CA MET A 19 11.98 4.50 -7.69
C MET A 19 10.85 4.43 -8.72
N ILE A 20 9.80 3.63 -8.46
CA ILE A 20 8.62 3.54 -9.33
C ILE A 20 7.94 4.91 -9.44
N PHE A 21 7.65 5.58 -8.31
CA PHE A 21 7.04 6.90 -8.31
C PHE A 21 7.89 7.95 -9.05
N LYS A 22 9.21 7.94 -8.86
CA LYS A 22 10.15 8.81 -9.61
C LYS A 22 10.13 8.53 -11.11
N GLY A 23 9.97 7.27 -11.51
CA GLY A 23 9.83 6.89 -12.92
C GLY A 23 8.53 7.41 -13.52
N LEU A 24 7.41 7.20 -12.84
CA LEU A 24 6.09 7.68 -13.28
C LEU A 24 6.02 9.20 -13.38
N GLY A 25 6.68 9.92 -12.46
CA GLY A 25 6.76 11.38 -12.49
C GLY A 25 7.50 11.98 -13.69
N LYS A 26 8.13 11.16 -14.55
CA LYS A 26 8.74 11.59 -15.82
C LYS A 26 7.79 11.50 -17.02
N LEU A 27 6.61 10.92 -16.85
CA LEU A 27 5.57 10.81 -17.88
C LEU A 27 4.55 11.95 -17.74
N PRO A 28 3.76 12.25 -18.80
CA PRO A 28 2.67 13.22 -18.70
C PRO A 28 1.69 12.87 -17.58
N PHE A 29 1.35 13.87 -16.76
CA PHE A 29 0.52 13.65 -15.57
C PHE A 29 -0.83 12.98 -15.87
N GLU A 30 -1.46 13.36 -17.00
CA GLU A 30 -2.75 12.81 -17.46
C GLU A 30 -2.72 11.28 -17.69
N GLU A 31 -1.55 10.71 -17.96
CA GLU A 31 -1.39 9.27 -18.17
C GLU A 31 -1.19 8.50 -16.87
N VAL A 32 -0.65 9.15 -15.82
CA VAL A 32 -0.16 8.46 -14.61
C VAL A 32 -0.90 8.81 -13.33
N TYR A 33 -1.71 9.86 -13.28
CA TYR A 33 -2.33 10.32 -12.03
C TYR A 33 -3.19 9.24 -11.34
N GLU A 34 -3.99 8.49 -12.10
CA GLU A 34 -4.81 7.40 -11.54
C GLU A 34 -3.96 6.24 -11.04
N LEU A 35 -2.86 5.94 -11.75
CA LEU A 35 -1.96 4.86 -11.39
C LEU A 35 -1.20 5.19 -10.10
N ILE A 36 -0.68 6.42 -9.99
CA ILE A 36 -0.01 6.92 -8.80
C ILE A 36 -0.97 6.90 -7.60
N GLY A 37 -2.22 7.34 -7.79
CA GLY A 37 -3.25 7.27 -6.75
C GLY A 37 -3.47 5.86 -6.22
N LYS A 38 -3.66 4.88 -7.12
CA LYS A 38 -3.85 3.46 -6.77
C LYS A 38 -2.64 2.87 -6.06
N LEU A 39 -1.42 3.21 -6.49
CA LEU A 39 -0.19 2.72 -5.85
C LEU A 39 -0.02 3.31 -4.44
N ASN A 40 -0.31 4.60 -4.26
CA ASN A 40 -0.26 5.25 -2.95
C ASN A 40 -1.27 4.64 -1.97
N GLU A 41 -2.50 4.40 -2.43
CA GLU A 41 -3.53 3.75 -1.62
C GLU A 41 -3.08 2.36 -1.15
N GLN A 42 -2.56 1.53 -2.08
CA GLN A 42 -2.04 0.21 -1.74
C GLN A 42 -0.86 0.25 -0.76
N ALA A 43 0.06 1.21 -0.92
CA ALA A 43 1.19 1.37 -0.01
C ALA A 43 0.72 1.76 1.40
N ASN A 44 -0.22 2.69 1.52
CA ASN A 44 -0.77 3.13 2.80
C ASN A 44 -1.50 1.99 3.53
N HIS A 45 -2.28 1.17 2.81
CA HIS A 45 -2.93 -0.01 3.39
C HIS A 45 -1.91 -1.01 3.94
N GLN A 46 -0.87 -1.34 3.16
CA GLN A 46 0.16 -2.30 3.58
C GLN A 46 0.99 -1.80 4.77
N LEU A 47 1.23 -0.49 4.86
CA LEU A 47 1.92 0.13 5.99
C LEU A 47 1.04 0.23 7.24
N ALA A 48 -0.25 0.51 7.08
CA ALA A 48 -1.20 0.59 8.19
C ALA A 48 -1.44 -0.78 8.84
N ASP A 49 -1.54 -1.86 8.05
CA ASP A 49 -1.72 -3.22 8.58
C ASP A 49 -0.56 -3.69 9.47
N ASN A 50 0.67 -3.22 9.21
CA ASN A 50 1.83 -3.54 10.06
C ASN A 50 1.82 -2.85 11.44
N SER A 51 0.93 -1.87 11.65
CA SER A 51 0.86 -1.09 12.89
C SER A 51 -0.13 -1.61 13.93
N ASN A 52 -0.93 -2.65 13.60
CA ASN A 52 -2.04 -3.14 14.45
C ASN A 52 -1.76 -4.44 15.22
N ILE A 53 -0.51 -4.92 15.28
CA ILE A 53 -0.12 -6.11 16.05
C ILE A 53 0.76 -5.67 17.22
N ASN A 54 0.22 -5.01 18.27
CA ASN A 54 0.99 -4.76 19.53
C ASN A 54 0.16 -4.40 20.78
N ASN A 55 -1.19 -4.35 20.76
CA ASN A 55 -1.98 -3.84 21.88
C ASN A 55 -3.01 -4.83 22.48
N SER A 56 -2.79 -6.15 22.37
CA SER A 56 -3.73 -7.17 22.89
C SER A 56 -3.11 -8.19 23.85
N SER A 57 -2.04 -7.82 24.58
CA SER A 57 -1.34 -8.74 25.50
C SER A 57 -1.31 -8.30 26.98
N PHE A 58 -2.26 -7.48 27.46
CA PHE A 58 -2.29 -7.03 28.87
C PHE A 58 -3.62 -7.18 29.62
N ASP A 59 -4.52 -8.09 29.20
CA ASP A 59 -5.80 -8.36 29.90
C ASP A 59 -5.86 -9.73 30.61
N HIS A 60 -4.72 -10.26 31.05
CA HIS A 60 -4.71 -11.37 31.99
C HIS A 60 -3.85 -11.02 33.19
N LEU A 61 -4.49 -10.64 34.31
CA LEU A 61 -4.11 -10.91 35.72
C LEU A 61 -4.94 -10.04 36.66
N ASN A 62 -6.26 -10.26 36.72
CA ASN A 62 -6.99 -10.05 37.98
C ASN A 62 -8.31 -10.82 37.97
N ASN A 63 -8.26 -12.10 38.34
CA ASN A 63 -9.42 -12.71 38.96
C ASN A 63 -8.97 -13.81 39.93
N ASN A 64 -9.41 -13.63 41.17
CA ASN A 64 -9.32 -14.50 42.35
C ASN A 64 -8.10 -14.33 43.27
#